data_AF-A0A963V4F9-F1
#
_entry.id   AF-A0A963V4F9-F1
#
_cell.length_a   1.000
_cell.length_b   1.000
_cell.length_c   1.000
_cell.angle_alpha   90.00
_cell.angle_beta   90.00
_cell.angle_gamma   90.00
#
_symmetry.space_group_name_H-M   'P 1'
#
loop_
_entity.id
_entity.type
_entity.pdbx_description
1 polymer ?
#
loop_
_entity_poly.entity_id
_entity_poly.type
_entity_poly.pdbx_seq_one_letter_code
_entity_poly.pdbx_strand_id
1 'polypeptide(L)' 'MQEVLVAGAARTAMGGFQGVFGETDAAALGGAAISAALADAGARPETVEELLMGCVLPAG' A
#
# COMPACT_ATOMS: atom_id res chain seq x y z
N MET A 1 -26.21 11.57 0.04
CA MET A 1 -24.76 11.39 -0.16
C MET A 1 -24.21 10.85 1.14
N GLN A 2 -23.36 9.83 1.11
CA GLN A 2 -22.73 9.30 2.33
C GLN A 2 -21.40 10.02 2.57
N GLU A 3 -21.05 10.22 3.85
CA GLU A 3 -19.76 10.79 4.23
C GLU A 3 -18.66 9.76 4.04
N VAL A 4 -17.54 10.17 3.42
CA VAL A 4 -16.38 9.32 3.15
C VAL A 4 -15.19 9.87 3.91
N LEU A 5 -14.49 9.00 4.63
CA LEU A 5 -13.43 9.34 5.59
C LEU A 5 -12.14 8.61 5.21
N VAL A 6 -10.98 9.21 5.46
CA VAL A 6 -9.69 8.51 5.42
C VAL A 6 -9.40 7.99 6.82
N ALA A 7 -9.49 6.67 7.00
CA ALA A 7 -9.36 6.04 8.32
C ALA A 7 -7.91 5.75 8.74
N GLY A 8 -6.99 5.62 7.79
CA GLY A 8 -5.57 5.39 8.06
C GLY A 8 -4.71 5.64 6.82
N ALA A 9 -3.42 5.88 7.04
CA ALA A 9 -2.47 6.17 5.96
C ALA A 9 -1.05 5.71 6.30
N ALA A 10 -0.39 5.08 5.32
CA ALA A 10 1.00 4.67 5.45
C ALA A 10 1.72 4.70 4.10
N ARG A 11 3.05 4.70 4.16
CA ARG A 11 3.93 4.55 3.00
C ARG A 11 5.19 3.78 3.36
N THR A 12 5.80 3.14 2.38
CA THR A 12 7.19 2.68 2.48
C THR A 12 8.15 3.86 2.37
N ALA A 13 9.41 3.68 2.79
CA ALA A 13 10.48 4.61 2.44
C ALA A 13 10.65 4.68 0.91
N MET A 14 11.20 5.79 0.39
CA MET A 14 11.53 5.86 -1.05
C MET A 14 12.98 5.40 -1.24
N GLY A 15 13.19 4.43 -2.13
CA GLY A 15 14.51 3.99 -2.55
C GLY A 15 15.07 4.85 -3.69
N GLY A 16 16.40 4.90 -3.81
CA GLY A 16 17.06 5.37 -5.03
C GLY A 16 16.93 4.36 -6.18
N PHE A 17 17.16 4.80 -7.41
CA PHE A 17 17.19 3.91 -8.59
C PHE A 17 18.24 2.82 -8.40
N GLN A 18 17.82 1.56 -8.53
CA GLN A 18 18.64 0.37 -8.24
C GLN A 18 19.28 0.38 -6.83
N GLY A 19 18.60 0.99 -5.85
CA GLY A 19 19.06 1.12 -4.47
C GLY A 19 18.52 0.03 -3.54
N VAL A 20 18.18 0.42 -2.31
CA VAL A 20 17.76 -0.50 -1.21
C VAL A 20 16.57 -1.41 -1.54
N PHE A 21 15.73 -1.04 -2.51
CA PHE A 21 14.59 -1.84 -2.96
C PHE A 21 14.78 -2.42 -4.37
N GLY A 22 16.01 -2.42 -4.92
CA GLY A 22 16.28 -2.83 -6.31
C GLY A 22 15.83 -4.27 -6.62
N GLU A 23 15.90 -5.16 -5.63
CA GLU A 23 15.51 -6.57 -5.74
C GLU A 23 14.13 -6.85 -5.11
N THR A 24 13.35 -5.80 -4.79
CA THR A 24 12.05 -5.96 -4.12
C THR A 24 10.90 -5.74 -5.10
N ASP A 25 10.02 -6.73 -5.22
CA ASP A 25 8.83 -6.64 -6.05
C ASP A 25 7.93 -5.46 -5.64
N ALA A 26 7.40 -4.74 -6.64
CA ALA A 26 6.48 -3.63 -6.41
C ALA A 26 5.24 -4.04 -5.58
N ALA A 27 4.74 -5.26 -5.79
CA ALA A 27 3.62 -5.81 -5.03
C ALA A 27 3.95 -5.99 -3.54
N ALA A 28 5.19 -6.37 -3.21
CA ALA A 28 5.62 -6.51 -1.82
C ALA A 28 5.69 -5.15 -1.11
N LEU A 29 6.20 -4.12 -1.79
CA LEU A 29 6.21 -2.74 -1.28
C LEU A 29 4.79 -2.19 -1.08
N GLY A 30 3.90 -2.41 -2.05
CA GLY A 30 2.49 -2.05 -1.95
C GLY A 30 1.79 -2.76 -0.79
N GLY A 31 1.99 -4.07 -0.66
CA GLY A 31 1.44 -4.87 0.44
C GLY A 31 1.89 -4.41 1.82
N ALA A 32 3.18 -4.06 1.97
CA ALA A 32 3.70 -3.51 3.22
C ALA A 32 3.02 -2.17 3.59
N ALA A 33 2.83 -1.27 2.61
CA ALA A 33 2.14 0.00 2.84
C ALA A 33 0.65 -0.21 3.20
N ILE A 34 -0.05 -1.10 2.48
CA ILE A 34 -1.46 -1.41 2.72
C ILE A 34 -1.65 -2.02 4.12
N SER A 35 -0.80 -2.98 4.50
CA SER A 35 -0.86 -3.61 5.83
C SER A 35 -0.68 -2.59 6.96
N ALA A 36 0.28 -1.67 6.83
CA ALA A 36 0.49 -0.61 7.80
C ALA A 36 -0.68 0.39 7.84
N ALA A 37 -1.27 0.75 6.70
CA ALA A 37 -2.43 1.65 6.64
C ALA A 37 -3.68 1.04 7.29
N LEU A 38 -3.92 -0.26 7.10
CA LEU A 38 -5.02 -0.96 7.78
C LEU A 38 -4.80 -1.04 9.29
N ALA A 39 -3.56 -1.27 9.74
CA ALA A 39 -3.21 -1.26 11.16
C ALA A 39 -3.40 0.14 11.79
N ASP A 40 -2.98 1.21 11.09
CA ASP A 40 -3.21 2.60 11.51
C ASP A 40 -4.70 2.93 11.62
N ALA A 41 -5.51 2.41 10.69
CA ALA A 41 -6.96 2.53 10.73
C ALA A 41 -7.65 1.67 11.80
N GLY A 42 -6.92 0.78 12.49
CA GLY A 42 -7.50 -0.23 13.39
C GLY A 42 -8.44 -1.22 12.68
N ALA A 43 -8.31 -1.36 11.36
CA ALA A 43 -9.15 -2.19 10.52
C ALA A 43 -8.61 -3.62 10.41
N ARG A 44 -9.51 -4.59 10.30
CA ARG A 44 -9.14 -5.98 10.05
C ARG A 44 -9.17 -6.25 8.54
N PRO A 45 -8.20 -6.98 7.96
CA PRO A 45 -8.16 -7.20 6.52
C PRO A 45 -9.44 -7.81 5.92
N GLU A 46 -10.17 -8.61 6.70
CA GLU A 46 -11.39 -9.30 6.25
C GLU A 46 -12.58 -8.35 6.04
N THR A 47 -12.49 -7.10 6.50
CA THR A 47 -13.53 -6.08 6.27
C THR A 47 -13.30 -5.26 5.00
N VAL A 48 -12.19 -5.50 4.28
CA VAL A 48 -11.90 -4.80 3.03
C VAL A 48 -12.72 -5.42 1.90
N GLU A 49 -13.54 -4.61 1.25
CA GLU A 49 -14.41 -5.05 0.16
C GLU A 49 -13.72 -4.94 -1.21
N GLU A 50 -12.85 -3.94 -1.39
CA GLU A 50 -12.16 -3.66 -2.65
C GLU A 50 -10.76 -3.10 -2.41
N LEU A 51 -9.82 -3.46 -3.29
CA LEU A 51 -8.47 -2.91 -3.33
C LEU A 51 -8.18 -2.32 -4.70
N LEU A 52 -7.80 -1.04 -4.71
CA LEU A 52 -7.34 -0.35 -5.90
C LEU A 52 -5.87 0.04 -5.71
N MET A 53 -4.97 -0.58 -6.49
CA MET A 53 -3.53 -0.32 -6.43
C MET A 53 -3.02 0.21 -7.77
N GLY A 54 -2.48 1.43 -7.75
CA GLY A 54 -1.84 2.02 -8.93
C GLY A 54 -0.44 1.45 -9.16
N CYS A 55 -0.17 0.95 -10.36
CA CYS A 55 1.17 0.51 -10.78
C CYS A 55 1.38 0.84 -12.26
N VAL A 56 2.37 1.69 -12.56
CA VAL A 56 2.62 2.17 -13.94
C VAL A 56 3.33 1.12 -14.79
N LEU A 57 4.31 0.41 -14.22
CA LEU A 57 5.15 -0.59 -14.91
C LEU A 57 5.03 -1.95 -14.18
N PRO A 58 3.93 -2.70 -14.38
CA PRO A 58 3.67 -3.92 -13.61
C PRO A 58 4.54 -5.12 -14.02
N ALA A 59 5.22 -5.06 -15.17
CA ALA A 59 6.05 -6.16 -15.68
C ALA A 59 7.51 -6.14 -15.17
N GLY A 60 7.92 -5.07 -14.49
CA GLY A 60 9.34 -4.83 -14.16
C GLY A 60 10.15 -4.35 -15.36
#